data_AF-A0A1H1ATV7-F1
#
_entry.id   AF-A0A1H1ATV7-F1
#
_cell.length_a   1.000
_cell.length_b   1.000
_cell.length_c   1.000
_cell.angle_alpha   90.00
_cell.angle_beta   90.00
_cell.angle_gamma   90.00
#
_symmetry.space_group_name_H-M   'P 1'
#
loop_
_entity.id
_entity.type
_entity.pdbx_description
1 polymer ?
#
loop_
_entity_poly.entity_id
_entity_poly.type
_entity_poly.pdbx_seq_one_letter_code
_entity_poly.pdbx_strand_id
1 'polypeptide(L)'
;MNIESLEGWQSLLDKRDKVDGDPEKIRSIAAAWRTASDLTDYTDDVAAAVRDVDNAWHGQSADAFVSYMGRFSTAGQGLSAALSTCASNLSDVAQALEDAKSSIDTIISNTRTAASEYATNHPDATDEQLRSHFTSLLTTANNDAQEHLDNAKTAVSDATTAITGSIDGDYTTQTGSFSTIPDPASQEFTPRKGIPFDWKPTPGYQPPTDPAGYTPTGYNPNGYTPTTSYAAYTGEGGVLTGYGPSGPPPPGGGPAPTGQVREWIEQAVAILRRHGYPMEKMNINDIWLIIRHESGGNPHAINNWDSNAARGTPSKGLMQTIDPTFNRWALPGHRDIWNPVDNIIAGVRYAIERYGSVSNVPGVIGVKNGTGYRGY
;
A
#
# COMPACT_ATOMS: atom_id res chain seq x y z
N MET A 1 38.40 38.74 -3.38
CA MET A 1 37.46 38.25 -2.35
C MET A 1 37.06 36.78 -2.59
N ASN A 2 36.83 35.97 -1.54
CA ASN A 2 36.34 34.58 -1.63
C ASN A 2 34.86 34.50 -1.17
N ILE A 3 33.99 33.79 -1.89
CA ILE A 3 32.59 33.58 -1.49
C ILE A 3 32.48 32.80 -0.17
N GLU A 4 33.41 31.89 0.09
CA GLU A 4 33.37 31.01 1.26
C GLU A 4 33.63 31.75 2.58
N SER A 5 34.16 32.98 2.53
CA SER A 5 34.35 33.81 3.72
C SER A 5 33.09 34.60 4.12
N LEU A 6 32.00 34.50 3.36
CA LEU A 6 30.75 35.19 3.65
C LEU A 6 29.86 34.36 4.58
N GLU A 7 29.14 35.02 5.47
CA GLU A 7 28.22 34.38 6.43
C GLU A 7 27.16 33.50 5.75
N GLY A 8 26.65 33.94 4.59
CA GLY A 8 25.69 33.15 3.80
C GLY A 8 26.23 31.80 3.34
N TRP A 9 27.55 31.65 3.18
CA TRP A 9 28.16 30.36 2.85
C TRP A 9 28.13 29.41 4.05
N GLN A 10 28.46 29.91 5.24
CA GLN A 10 28.33 29.10 6.46
C GLN A 10 26.89 28.64 6.69
N SER A 11 25.90 29.51 6.45
CA SER A 11 24.47 29.17 6.55
C SER A 11 24.03 28.04 5.61
N LEU A 12 24.68 27.88 4.45
CA LEU A 12 24.46 26.75 3.54
C LEU A 12 25.03 25.45 4.11
N LEU A 13 26.25 25.49 4.63
CA LEU A 13 26.90 24.34 5.25
C LEU A 13 26.09 23.86 6.47
N ASP A 14 25.61 24.80 7.29
CA ASP A 14 24.77 24.48 8.45
C ASP A 14 23.45 23.79 8.05
N LYS A 15 22.88 24.11 6.87
CA LYS A 15 21.68 23.41 6.36
C LYS A 15 22.00 22.00 5.88
N ARG A 16 23.13 21.84 5.18
CA ARG A 16 23.63 20.54 4.75
C ARG A 16 23.88 19.62 5.94
N ASP A 17 24.50 20.14 6.99
CA ASP A 17 24.85 19.37 8.19
C ASP A 17 23.61 19.00 9.02
N LYS A 18 22.48 19.71 8.85
CA LYS A 18 21.18 19.32 9.44
C LYS A 18 20.53 18.11 8.76
N VAL A 19 21.00 17.71 7.57
CA VAL A 19 20.52 16.51 6.87
C VAL A 19 21.48 15.35 7.18
N ASP A 20 21.46 14.90 8.44
CA ASP A 20 22.42 13.94 9.02
C ASP A 20 21.89 12.51 9.18
N GLY A 21 20.68 12.23 8.69
CA GLY A 21 20.04 10.92 8.78
C GLY A 21 20.72 9.82 7.96
N ASP A 22 20.32 8.56 8.23
CA ASP A 22 20.77 7.35 7.53
C ASP A 22 19.61 6.70 6.75
N PRO A 23 19.39 7.10 5.49
CA PRO A 23 18.29 6.61 4.65
C PRO A 23 18.27 5.09 4.47
N GLU A 24 19.44 4.44 4.40
CA GLU A 24 19.53 2.98 4.22
C GLU A 24 19.02 2.23 5.45
N LYS A 25 19.39 2.69 6.65
CA LYS A 25 18.85 2.12 7.89
C LYS A 25 17.35 2.35 8.00
N ILE A 26 16.85 3.53 7.63
CA ILE A 26 15.42 3.84 7.65
C ILE A 26 14.66 2.91 6.70
N ARG A 27 15.14 2.71 5.46
CA ARG A 27 14.54 1.73 4.52
C ARG A 27 14.58 0.30 5.05
N SER A 28 15.65 -0.07 5.75
CA SER A 28 15.75 -1.40 6.37
C SER A 28 14.69 -1.61 7.46
N ILE A 29 14.44 -0.60 8.29
CA ILE A 29 13.35 -0.63 9.29
C ILE A 29 12.00 -0.71 8.59
N ALA A 30 11.78 0.10 7.55
CA ALA A 30 10.55 0.07 6.77
C ALA A 30 10.31 -1.32 6.14
N ALA A 31 11.35 -1.97 5.60
CA ALA A 31 11.24 -3.32 5.04
C ALA A 31 10.90 -4.36 6.11
N ALA A 32 11.48 -4.24 7.31
CA ALA A 32 11.14 -5.11 8.44
C ALA A 32 9.67 -4.94 8.84
N TRP A 33 9.16 -3.71 8.87
CA TRP A 33 7.75 -3.43 9.18
C TRP A 33 6.81 -3.95 8.11
N ARG A 34 7.17 -3.86 6.82
CA ARG A 34 6.40 -4.52 5.73
C ARG A 34 6.37 -6.04 5.89
N THR A 35 7.48 -6.64 6.28
CA THR A 35 7.53 -8.07 6.57
C THR A 35 6.65 -8.42 7.77
N ALA A 36 6.67 -7.58 8.81
CA ALA A 36 5.81 -7.75 9.97
C ALA A 36 4.32 -7.46 9.69
N SER A 37 4.00 -6.66 8.67
CA SER A 37 2.61 -6.43 8.24
C SER A 37 2.00 -7.64 7.53
N ASP A 38 2.82 -8.63 7.14
CA ASP A 38 2.41 -9.89 6.53
C ASP A 38 1.81 -10.86 7.56
N LEU A 39 0.85 -10.39 8.34
CA LEU A 39 0.09 -11.15 9.34
C LEU A 39 -1.18 -11.78 8.76
N THR A 40 -1.47 -11.48 7.50
CA THR A 40 -2.70 -11.86 6.80
C THR A 40 -2.85 -13.38 6.71
N ASP A 41 -1.75 -14.11 6.48
CA ASP A 41 -1.73 -15.57 6.47
C ASP A 41 -2.28 -16.17 7.78
N TYR A 42 -1.86 -15.63 8.94
CA TYR A 42 -2.34 -16.10 10.23
C TYR A 42 -3.81 -15.74 10.48
N THR A 43 -4.25 -14.55 10.05
CA THR A 43 -5.65 -14.16 10.18
C THR A 43 -6.57 -14.96 9.27
N ASP A 44 -6.08 -15.34 8.09
CA ASP A 44 -6.82 -16.14 7.11
C ASP A 44 -6.94 -17.60 7.57
N ASP A 45 -5.88 -18.17 8.15
CA ASP A 45 -5.89 -19.50 8.78
C ASP A 45 -6.91 -19.56 9.92
N VAL A 46 -6.94 -18.53 10.78
CA VAL A 46 -7.94 -18.43 11.85
C VAL A 46 -9.35 -18.31 11.27
N ALA A 47 -9.55 -17.46 10.25
CA ALA A 47 -10.85 -17.32 9.61
C ALA A 47 -11.31 -18.62 8.93
N ALA A 48 -10.40 -19.39 8.34
CA ALA A 48 -10.70 -20.69 7.75
C ALA A 48 -11.12 -21.70 8.81
N ALA A 49 -10.36 -21.82 9.91
CA ALA A 49 -10.71 -22.70 11.02
C ALA A 49 -12.07 -22.34 11.64
N VAL A 50 -12.40 -21.05 11.74
CA VAL A 50 -13.70 -20.57 12.24
C VAL A 50 -14.83 -20.99 11.30
N ARG A 51 -14.64 -20.94 9.98
CA ARG A 51 -15.63 -21.43 9.01
C ARG A 51 -15.85 -22.93 9.09
N ASP A 52 -14.79 -23.71 9.34
CA ASP A 52 -14.93 -25.16 9.54
C ASP A 52 -15.77 -25.47 10.79
N VAL A 53 -15.57 -24.70 11.86
CA VAL A 53 -16.41 -24.77 13.06
C VAL A 53 -17.85 -24.37 12.76
N ASP A 54 -18.08 -23.27 12.03
CA ASP A 54 -19.43 -22.80 11.64
C ASP A 54 -20.19 -23.81 10.79
N ASN A 55 -19.49 -24.50 9.88
CA ASN A 55 -20.05 -25.57 9.06
C ASN A 55 -20.42 -26.83 9.87
N ALA A 56 -19.70 -27.09 10.96
CA ALA A 56 -19.90 -28.27 11.81
C ALA A 56 -20.83 -28.01 13.01
N TRP A 57 -20.96 -26.76 13.45
CA TRP A 57 -21.72 -26.33 14.61
C TRP A 57 -22.63 -25.17 14.22
N HIS A 58 -23.94 -25.39 14.32
CA HIS A 58 -24.96 -24.39 13.98
C HIS A 58 -25.79 -23.95 15.19
N GLY A 59 -26.36 -22.76 15.12
CA GLY A 59 -27.27 -22.19 16.12
C GLY A 59 -26.69 -20.94 16.80
N GLN A 60 -27.50 -20.28 17.64
CA GLN A 60 -27.16 -18.96 18.20
C GLN A 60 -25.79 -18.89 18.89
N SER A 61 -25.36 -19.95 19.55
CA SER A 61 -24.04 -20.01 20.21
C SER A 61 -22.88 -20.13 19.21
N ALA A 62 -23.08 -20.83 18.09
CA ALA A 62 -22.13 -20.87 16.98
C ALA A 62 -22.03 -19.49 16.30
N ASP A 63 -23.16 -18.86 16.00
CA ASP A 63 -23.19 -17.51 15.41
C ASP A 63 -22.47 -16.49 16.32
N ALA A 64 -22.67 -16.59 17.64
CA ALA A 64 -21.99 -15.74 18.62
C ALA A 64 -20.48 -16.02 18.69
N PHE A 65 -20.04 -17.28 18.59
CA PHE A 65 -18.63 -17.65 18.53
C PHE A 65 -17.96 -17.14 17.24
N VAL A 66 -18.59 -17.33 16.08
CA VAL A 66 -18.08 -16.85 14.78
C VAL A 66 -17.95 -15.32 14.79
N SER A 67 -18.97 -14.62 15.28
CA SER A 67 -18.95 -13.16 15.43
C SER A 67 -17.83 -12.68 16.36
N TYR A 68 -17.60 -13.38 17.47
CA TYR A 68 -16.49 -13.09 18.37
C TYR A 68 -15.12 -13.30 17.71
N MET A 69 -14.93 -14.45 17.06
CA MET A 69 -13.66 -14.79 16.39
C MET A 69 -13.35 -13.87 15.20
N GLY A 70 -14.38 -13.36 14.51
CA GLY A 70 -14.23 -12.36 13.45
C GLY A 70 -13.47 -11.11 13.91
N ARG A 71 -13.53 -10.76 15.20
CA ARG A 71 -12.80 -9.61 15.78
C ARG A 71 -11.29 -9.79 15.73
N PHE A 72 -10.78 -11.02 15.83
CA PHE A 72 -9.34 -11.30 15.69
C PHE A 72 -8.86 -11.09 14.25
N SER A 73 -9.68 -11.46 13.27
CA SER A 73 -9.40 -11.20 11.86
C SER A 73 -9.39 -9.70 11.57
N THR A 74 -10.38 -8.95 12.06
CA THR A 74 -10.43 -7.49 11.93
C THR A 74 -9.22 -6.83 12.59
N ALA A 75 -8.81 -7.31 13.78
CA ALA A 75 -7.65 -6.80 14.48
C ALA A 75 -6.34 -7.05 13.75
N GLY A 76 -6.13 -8.25 13.21
CA GLY A 76 -4.92 -8.51 12.44
C GLY A 76 -4.86 -7.72 11.14
N GLN A 77 -5.99 -7.49 10.46
CA GLN A 77 -6.06 -6.61 9.29
C GLN A 77 -5.72 -5.15 9.65
N GLY A 78 -6.26 -4.65 10.76
CA GLY A 78 -5.94 -3.31 11.25
C GLY A 78 -4.45 -3.16 11.60
N LEU A 79 -3.85 -4.16 12.26
CA LEU A 79 -2.41 -4.15 12.57
C LEU A 79 -1.56 -4.17 11.30
N SER A 80 -1.92 -5.01 10.32
CA SER A 80 -1.26 -5.08 9.02
C SER A 80 -1.28 -3.72 8.31
N ALA A 81 -2.45 -3.07 8.26
CA ALA A 81 -2.60 -1.76 7.65
C ALA A 81 -1.78 -0.66 8.37
N ALA A 82 -1.78 -0.67 9.71
CA ALA A 82 -0.99 0.26 10.52
C ALA A 82 0.52 0.12 10.25
N LEU A 83 1.03 -1.11 10.28
CA LEU A 83 2.44 -1.40 10.01
C LEU A 83 2.84 -1.02 8.58
N SER A 84 1.99 -1.32 7.60
CA SER A 84 2.21 -0.95 6.20
C SER A 84 2.26 0.56 5.99
N THR A 85 1.33 1.31 6.62
CA THR A 85 1.27 2.78 6.57
C THR A 85 2.54 3.40 7.13
N CYS A 86 2.97 2.94 8.31
CA CYS A 86 4.19 3.44 8.93
C CYS A 86 5.44 3.10 8.10
N ALA A 87 5.49 1.91 7.51
CA ALA A 87 6.60 1.53 6.63
C ALA A 87 6.67 2.40 5.36
N SER A 88 5.52 2.79 4.79
CA SER A 88 5.47 3.73 3.68
C SER A 88 6.07 5.07 4.08
N ASN A 89 5.59 5.67 5.17
CA ASN A 89 6.07 6.97 5.64
C ASN A 89 7.57 6.95 6.00
N LEU A 90 8.08 5.86 6.58
CA LEU A 90 9.52 5.70 6.80
C LEU A 90 10.30 5.68 5.47
N SER A 91 9.75 5.07 4.42
CA SER A 91 10.38 5.10 3.09
C SER A 91 10.39 6.50 2.49
N ASP A 92 9.31 7.27 2.69
CA ASP A 92 9.22 8.68 2.28
C ASP A 92 10.26 9.55 3.02
N VAL A 93 10.49 9.31 4.30
CA VAL A 93 11.56 9.96 5.07
C VAL A 93 12.93 9.67 4.48
N ALA A 94 13.22 8.40 4.19
CA ALA A 94 14.51 8.01 3.61
C ALA A 94 14.75 8.72 2.27
N GLN A 95 13.72 8.77 1.41
CA GLN A 95 13.80 9.45 0.12
C GLN A 95 14.00 10.96 0.28
N ALA A 96 13.21 11.61 1.14
CA ALA A 96 13.31 13.05 1.36
C ALA A 96 14.67 13.47 1.92
N LEU A 97 15.29 12.65 2.78
CA LEU A 97 16.64 12.89 3.30
C LEU A 97 17.72 12.77 2.21
N GLU A 98 17.63 11.76 1.33
CA GLU A 98 18.56 11.62 0.19
C GLU A 98 18.43 12.77 -0.80
N ASP A 99 17.20 13.13 -1.14
CA ASP A 99 16.91 14.22 -2.07
C ASP A 99 17.39 15.56 -1.50
N ALA A 100 17.15 15.82 -0.21
CA ALA A 100 17.63 17.03 0.44
C ALA A 100 19.15 17.08 0.47
N LYS A 101 19.83 15.98 0.83
CA LYS A 101 21.30 15.92 0.85
C LYS A 101 21.90 16.15 -0.53
N SER A 102 21.43 15.43 -1.53
CA SER A 102 21.89 15.53 -2.92
C SER A 102 21.65 16.93 -3.50
N SER A 103 20.47 17.50 -3.25
CA SER A 103 20.11 18.83 -3.76
C SER A 103 20.93 19.93 -3.08
N ILE A 104 21.12 19.88 -1.76
CA ILE A 104 21.93 20.86 -1.03
C ILE A 104 23.40 20.77 -1.45
N ASP A 105 23.97 19.56 -1.60
CA ASP A 105 25.34 19.38 -2.10
C ASP A 105 25.50 19.95 -3.54
N THR A 106 24.47 19.78 -4.38
CA THR A 106 24.42 20.35 -5.73
C THR A 106 24.33 21.88 -5.70
N ILE A 107 23.48 22.46 -4.85
CA ILE A 107 23.34 23.91 -4.67
C ILE A 107 24.66 24.53 -4.21
N ILE A 108 25.35 23.91 -3.24
CA ILE A 108 26.67 24.35 -2.76
C ILE A 108 27.67 24.35 -3.92
N SER A 109 27.72 23.25 -4.69
CA SER A 109 28.64 23.09 -5.82
C SER A 109 28.37 24.12 -6.92
N ASN A 110 27.11 24.32 -7.30
CA ASN A 110 26.70 25.28 -8.31
C ASN A 110 26.99 26.72 -7.87
N THR A 111 26.77 27.04 -6.60
CA THR A 111 27.05 28.37 -6.04
C THR A 111 28.54 28.68 -6.08
N ARG A 112 29.40 27.71 -5.74
CA ARG A 112 30.86 27.86 -5.86
C ARG A 112 31.27 28.08 -7.31
N THR A 113 30.73 27.30 -8.24
CA THR A 113 31.01 27.43 -9.67
C THR A 113 30.60 28.80 -10.20
N ALA A 114 29.37 29.24 -9.92
CA ALA A 114 28.85 30.53 -10.35
C ALA A 114 29.69 31.70 -9.81
N ALA A 115 30.13 31.63 -8.55
CA ALA A 115 31.01 32.64 -7.97
C ALA A 115 32.38 32.70 -8.65
N SER A 116 32.96 31.53 -8.95
CA SER A 116 34.24 31.43 -9.67
C SER A 116 34.14 31.95 -11.11
N GLU A 117 33.06 31.61 -11.82
CA GLU A 117 32.80 32.11 -13.18
C GLU A 117 32.62 33.63 -13.18
N TYR A 118 31.86 34.17 -12.23
CA TYR A 118 31.67 35.61 -12.12
C TYR A 118 33.01 36.35 -11.89
N ALA A 119 33.83 35.87 -10.96
CA ALA A 119 35.15 36.46 -10.69
C ALA A 119 36.11 36.34 -11.90
N THR A 120 36.03 35.25 -12.66
CA THR A 120 36.84 35.05 -13.88
C THR A 120 36.43 36.00 -14.99
N ASN A 121 35.12 36.22 -15.15
CA ASN A 121 34.57 37.08 -16.20
C ASN A 121 34.67 38.59 -15.87
N HIS A 122 34.93 38.94 -14.61
CA HIS A 122 35.05 40.33 -14.15
C HIS A 122 36.34 40.54 -13.36
N PRO A 123 37.53 40.45 -14.00
CA PRO A 123 38.82 40.54 -13.32
C PRO A 123 39.09 41.93 -12.70
N ASP A 124 38.37 42.96 -13.15
CA ASP A 124 38.42 44.34 -12.68
C ASP A 124 37.35 44.69 -11.64
N ALA A 125 36.48 43.74 -11.27
CA ALA A 125 35.46 43.95 -10.26
C ALA A 125 36.08 44.32 -8.90
N THR A 126 35.55 45.37 -8.28
CA THR A 126 35.92 45.75 -6.92
C THR A 126 35.42 44.71 -5.90
N ASP A 127 36.05 44.64 -4.73
CA ASP A 127 35.60 43.77 -3.64
C ASP A 127 34.13 44.06 -3.24
N GLU A 128 33.65 45.29 -3.40
CA GLU A 128 32.25 45.64 -3.11
C GLU A 128 31.29 45.06 -4.16
N GLN A 129 31.65 45.12 -5.44
CA GLN A 129 30.87 44.48 -6.51
C GLN A 129 30.84 42.96 -6.36
N LEU A 130 31.98 42.35 -6.05
CA LEU A 130 32.09 40.91 -5.75
C LEU A 130 31.22 40.54 -4.54
N ARG A 131 31.31 41.30 -3.44
CA ARG A 131 30.50 41.10 -2.24
C ARG A 131 29.01 41.15 -2.55
N SER A 132 28.56 42.17 -3.27
CA SER A 132 27.15 42.34 -3.63
C SER A 132 26.65 41.15 -4.46
N HIS A 133 27.38 40.75 -5.50
CA HIS A 133 27.01 39.61 -6.34
C HIS A 133 26.98 38.29 -5.57
N PHE A 134 28.04 38.00 -4.80
CA PHE A 134 28.11 36.78 -4.00
C PHE A 134 27.02 36.71 -2.93
N THR A 135 26.66 37.85 -2.32
CA THR A 135 25.55 37.92 -1.35
C THR A 135 24.22 37.55 -2.02
N SER A 136 23.99 38.01 -3.25
CA SER A 136 22.79 37.63 -4.03
C SER A 136 22.75 36.13 -4.33
N LEU A 137 23.87 35.56 -4.83
CA LEU A 137 23.98 34.12 -5.07
C LEU A 137 23.70 33.30 -3.82
N LEU A 138 24.30 33.68 -2.69
CA LEU A 138 24.11 33.01 -1.41
C LEU A 138 22.67 33.14 -0.91
N THR A 139 21.99 34.25 -1.16
CA THR A 139 20.58 34.43 -0.76
C THR A 139 19.69 33.44 -1.51
N THR A 140 19.82 33.35 -2.83
CA THR A 140 19.08 32.37 -3.64
C THR A 140 19.39 30.95 -3.19
N ALA A 141 20.67 30.59 -3.11
CA ALA A 141 21.10 29.26 -2.70
C ALA A 141 20.57 28.87 -1.31
N ASN A 142 20.55 29.80 -0.35
CA ASN A 142 20.03 29.53 0.99
C ASN A 142 18.52 29.30 1.01
N ASN A 143 17.75 30.01 0.18
CA ASN A 143 16.31 29.81 0.06
C ASN A 143 16.00 28.44 -0.56
N ASP A 144 16.70 28.09 -1.64
CA ASP A 144 16.52 26.81 -2.33
C ASP A 144 16.91 25.64 -1.39
N ALA A 145 18.03 25.76 -0.68
CA ALA A 145 18.46 24.76 0.30
C ALA A 145 17.47 24.63 1.48
N GLN A 146 16.81 25.74 1.85
CA GLN A 146 15.82 25.75 2.94
C GLN A 146 14.56 24.98 2.54
N GLU A 147 14.08 25.10 1.30
CA GLU A 147 12.94 24.35 0.78
C GLU A 147 13.16 22.84 0.89
N HIS A 148 14.33 22.37 0.47
CA HIS A 148 14.69 20.95 0.58
C HIS A 148 14.76 20.47 2.03
N LEU A 149 15.29 21.29 2.94
CA LEU A 149 15.33 20.98 4.36
C LEU A 149 13.92 20.90 4.97
N ASP A 150 13.00 21.76 4.55
CA ASP A 150 11.62 21.77 5.05
C ASP A 150 10.80 20.60 4.50
N ASN A 151 11.06 20.17 3.26
CA ASN A 151 10.49 18.93 2.72
C ASN A 151 10.93 17.70 3.55
N ALA A 152 12.22 17.59 3.89
CA ALA A 152 12.72 16.51 4.74
C ALA A 152 12.09 16.53 6.15
N LYS A 153 11.93 17.71 6.76
CA LYS A 153 11.24 17.84 8.06
C LYS A 153 9.77 17.43 7.99
N THR A 154 9.09 17.78 6.90
CA THR A 154 7.68 17.43 6.70
C THR A 154 7.53 15.91 6.64
N ALA A 155 8.35 15.23 5.83
CA ALA A 155 8.35 13.76 5.78
C ALA A 155 8.59 13.12 7.16
N VAL A 156 9.53 13.65 7.96
CA VAL A 156 9.80 13.17 9.32
C VAL A 156 8.59 13.39 10.25
N SER A 157 7.93 14.54 10.13
CA SER A 157 6.71 14.86 10.90
C SER A 157 5.55 13.94 10.54
N ASP A 158 5.36 13.65 9.24
CA ASP A 158 4.31 12.77 8.75
C ASP A 158 4.55 11.33 9.22
N ALA A 159 5.78 10.84 9.14
CA ALA A 159 6.15 9.53 9.68
C ALA A 159 5.94 9.43 11.19
N THR A 160 6.30 10.47 11.94
CA THR A 160 6.05 10.52 13.39
C THR A 160 4.56 10.47 13.70
N THR A 161 3.75 11.24 12.95
CA THR A 161 2.30 11.27 13.10
C THR A 161 1.69 9.90 12.76
N ALA A 162 2.12 9.26 11.68
CA ALA A 162 1.67 7.92 11.31
C ALA A 162 2.01 6.89 12.39
N ILE A 163 3.25 6.87 12.90
CA ILE A 163 3.66 5.92 13.94
C ILE A 163 2.85 6.15 15.24
N THR A 164 2.79 7.39 15.70
CA THR A 164 2.08 7.71 16.95
C THR A 164 0.57 7.52 16.83
N GLY A 165 -0.04 7.82 15.68
CA GLY A 165 -1.48 7.66 15.46
C GLY A 165 -1.89 6.21 15.19
N SER A 166 -1.11 5.47 14.40
CA SER A 166 -1.46 4.12 13.96
C SER A 166 -0.97 3.01 14.90
N ILE A 167 0.01 3.26 15.78
CA ILE A 167 0.54 2.21 16.67
C ILE A 167 0.35 2.57 18.14
N ASP A 168 0.71 3.79 18.56
CA ASP A 168 0.62 4.22 19.96
C ASP A 168 -0.71 4.91 20.32
N GLY A 169 -1.53 5.24 19.31
CA GLY A 169 -2.71 6.10 19.40
C GLY A 169 -4.00 5.38 19.03
N ASP A 170 -4.73 5.96 18.07
CA ASP A 170 -6.09 5.58 17.65
C ASP A 170 -6.25 4.07 17.48
N TYR A 171 -5.28 3.37 16.90
CA TYR A 171 -5.35 1.92 16.72
C TYR A 171 -5.55 1.14 18.03
N THR A 172 -4.90 1.54 19.13
CA THR A 172 -5.09 0.88 20.44
C THR A 172 -6.49 1.09 21.03
N THR A 173 -7.19 2.11 20.54
CA THR A 173 -8.53 2.52 20.97
C THR A 173 -9.61 2.34 19.91
N GLN A 174 -9.25 1.97 18.67
CA GLN A 174 -10.16 1.83 17.53
C GLN A 174 -10.96 0.55 17.67
N THR A 175 -12.25 0.62 17.33
CA THR A 175 -13.10 -0.56 17.23
C THR A 175 -12.46 -1.57 16.29
N GLY A 176 -12.10 -2.74 16.84
CA GLY A 176 -11.56 -3.83 16.05
C GLY A 176 -10.05 -4.05 16.19
N SER A 177 -9.32 -3.36 17.07
CA SER A 177 -7.95 -3.77 17.43
C SER A 177 -7.92 -4.87 18.49
N PHE A 178 -6.77 -5.54 18.63
CA PHE A 178 -6.63 -6.67 19.58
C PHE A 178 -6.93 -6.28 21.03
N SER A 179 -6.60 -5.05 21.45
CA SER A 179 -6.87 -4.53 22.80
C SER A 179 -8.36 -4.34 23.07
N THR A 180 -9.18 -4.20 22.03
CA THR A 180 -10.64 -4.02 22.17
C THR A 180 -11.42 -5.33 22.16
N ILE A 181 -10.76 -6.47 21.96
CA ILE A 181 -11.41 -7.79 21.97
C ILE A 181 -11.79 -8.15 23.41
N PRO A 182 -13.09 -8.39 23.70
CA PRO A 182 -13.53 -8.76 25.04
C PRO A 182 -12.96 -10.11 25.50
N ASP A 183 -12.88 -10.32 26.82
CA ASP A 183 -12.44 -11.60 27.41
C ASP A 183 -13.31 -12.77 26.88
N PRO A 184 -12.72 -13.82 26.27
CA PRO A 184 -13.47 -14.97 25.76
C PRO A 184 -14.25 -15.70 26.86
N ALA A 185 -13.76 -15.69 28.11
CA ALA A 185 -14.44 -16.32 29.24
C ALA A 185 -15.74 -15.62 29.66
N SER A 186 -15.92 -14.36 29.22
CA SER A 186 -17.12 -13.57 29.51
C SER A 186 -18.24 -13.77 28.48
N GLN A 187 -17.98 -14.47 27.38
CA GLN A 187 -18.92 -14.62 26.27
C GLN A 187 -20.00 -15.66 26.55
N GLU A 188 -21.20 -15.45 25.98
CA GLU A 188 -22.37 -16.29 26.20
C GLU A 188 -22.22 -17.72 25.64
N PHE A 189 -21.44 -17.88 24.57
CA PHE A 189 -21.12 -19.19 23.99
C PHE A 189 -20.09 -19.98 24.82
N THR A 190 -19.42 -19.34 25.79
CA THR A 190 -18.42 -20.01 26.63
C THR A 190 -19.10 -20.66 27.84
N PRO A 191 -18.92 -21.98 28.07
CA PRO A 191 -19.48 -22.66 29.23
C PRO A 191 -19.01 -22.01 30.54
N ARG A 192 -19.95 -21.52 31.35
CA ARG A 192 -19.61 -20.95 32.66
C ARG A 192 -19.18 -22.07 33.60
N LYS A 193 -18.03 -21.88 34.25
CA LYS A 193 -17.50 -22.82 35.25
C LYS A 193 -18.57 -23.15 36.29
N GLY A 194 -18.97 -24.42 36.35
CA GLY A 194 -19.95 -24.93 37.32
C GLY A 194 -21.42 -24.92 36.87
N ILE A 195 -21.73 -24.49 35.64
CA ILE A 195 -23.08 -24.60 35.06
C ILE A 195 -23.07 -25.73 34.01
N PRO A 196 -23.85 -26.81 34.19
CA PRO A 196 -23.98 -27.86 33.18
C PRO A 196 -24.53 -27.30 31.87
N PHE A 197 -23.87 -27.62 30.75
CA PHE A 197 -24.29 -27.29 29.40
C PHE A 197 -24.71 -28.57 28.67
N ASP A 198 -25.89 -28.58 28.05
CA ASP A 198 -26.44 -29.76 27.36
C ASP A 198 -26.49 -29.51 25.84
N TRP A 199 -25.63 -30.21 25.10
CA TRP A 199 -25.61 -30.18 23.66
C TRP A 199 -26.74 -31.03 23.10
N LYS A 200 -27.84 -30.39 22.68
CA LYS A 200 -28.94 -31.09 22.00
C LYS A 200 -28.81 -30.93 20.49
N PRO A 201 -28.71 -32.04 19.72
CA PRO A 201 -28.79 -31.99 18.27
C PRO A 201 -30.10 -31.33 17.83
N THR A 202 -30.05 -30.47 16.81
CA THR A 202 -31.26 -29.89 16.21
C THR A 202 -32.14 -31.01 15.65
N PRO A 203 -33.39 -31.17 16.13
CA PRO A 203 -34.27 -32.24 15.65
C PRO A 203 -34.50 -32.13 14.14
N GLY A 204 -34.20 -33.20 13.40
CA GLY A 204 -34.36 -33.24 11.95
C GLY A 204 -33.13 -32.79 11.13
N TYR A 205 -32.01 -32.43 11.77
CA TYR A 205 -30.76 -32.20 11.04
C TYR A 205 -30.25 -33.53 10.45
N GLN A 206 -30.17 -33.59 9.12
CA GLN A 206 -29.45 -34.62 8.37
C GLN A 206 -28.16 -33.95 7.89
N PRO A 207 -26.97 -34.43 8.29
CA PRO A 207 -25.73 -33.93 7.69
C PRO A 207 -25.82 -34.10 6.16
N PRO A 208 -25.31 -33.16 5.35
CA PRO A 208 -25.34 -33.29 3.90
C PRO A 208 -24.76 -34.65 3.50
N THR A 209 -25.50 -35.43 2.71
CA THR A 209 -24.94 -36.62 2.09
C THR A 209 -23.91 -36.16 1.07
N ASP A 210 -22.65 -36.37 1.42
CA ASP A 210 -21.47 -36.02 0.65
C ASP A 210 -21.62 -36.39 -0.84
N PRO A 211 -21.78 -35.42 -1.76
CA PRO A 211 -21.67 -35.70 -3.17
C PRO A 211 -20.18 -35.75 -3.51
N ALA A 212 -19.59 -36.92 -3.29
CA ALA A 212 -18.23 -37.33 -3.64
C ALA A 212 -17.07 -36.71 -2.84
N GLY A 213 -16.74 -37.35 -1.71
CA GLY A 213 -15.35 -37.58 -1.31
C GLY A 213 -14.74 -36.55 -0.37
N TYR A 214 -15.48 -36.09 0.64
CA TYR A 214 -14.91 -35.34 1.75
C TYR A 214 -14.03 -36.25 2.60
N THR A 215 -12.74 -36.29 2.26
CA THR A 215 -11.69 -36.71 3.19
C THR A 215 -11.39 -35.53 4.10
N PRO A 216 -11.31 -35.70 5.44
CA PRO A 216 -10.81 -34.64 6.30
C PRO A 216 -9.45 -34.25 5.76
N THR A 217 -9.29 -33.03 5.26
CA THR A 217 -8.02 -32.57 4.73
C THR A 217 -7.05 -32.53 5.88
N GLY A 218 -6.23 -33.57 5.99
CA GLY A 218 -4.94 -33.47 6.64
C GLY A 218 -4.22 -32.30 5.99
N TYR A 219 -3.66 -31.43 6.83
CA TYR A 219 -2.77 -30.34 6.48
C TYR A 219 -1.96 -30.64 5.20
N ASN A 220 -2.30 -29.97 4.09
CA ASN A 220 -1.54 -30.02 2.84
C ASN A 220 -1.03 -28.60 2.55
N PRO A 221 0.30 -28.35 2.57
CA PRO A 221 0.85 -27.00 2.44
C PRO A 221 0.74 -26.41 1.02
N ASN A 222 0.26 -27.16 0.02
CA ASN A 222 0.28 -26.71 -1.38
C ASN A 222 -0.93 -27.23 -2.19
N GLY A 223 -2.08 -26.57 -2.11
CA GLY A 223 -3.18 -26.83 -3.04
C GLY A 223 -4.52 -26.23 -2.64
N TYR A 224 -4.79 -25.00 -3.10
CA TYR A 224 -6.10 -24.34 -2.96
C TYR A 224 -6.91 -24.46 -4.26
N THR A 225 -8.14 -24.99 -4.15
CA THR A 225 -9.24 -24.73 -5.10
C THR A 225 -10.37 -24.06 -4.32
N PRO A 226 -10.71 -22.79 -4.58
CA PRO A 226 -11.78 -22.11 -3.86
C PRO A 226 -13.14 -22.29 -4.56
N THR A 227 -14.13 -22.78 -3.81
CA THR A 227 -15.55 -22.67 -4.18
C THR A 227 -16.18 -21.49 -3.46
N THR A 228 -16.84 -20.65 -4.26
CA THR A 228 -17.46 -19.37 -3.91
C THR A 228 -18.81 -19.54 -3.21
N SER A 229 -19.02 -18.86 -2.07
CA SER A 229 -20.36 -18.40 -1.67
C SER A 229 -20.27 -17.29 -0.61
N TYR A 230 -20.68 -16.09 -1.02
CA TYR A 230 -20.89 -14.90 -0.18
C TYR A 230 -22.15 -15.06 0.66
N ALA A 231 -22.07 -14.83 1.97
CA ALA A 231 -23.23 -14.52 2.80
C ALA A 231 -23.43 -13.00 2.86
N ALA A 232 -24.63 -12.57 2.46
CA ALA A 232 -25.06 -11.18 2.47
C ALA A 232 -25.33 -10.70 3.91
N TYR A 233 -24.75 -9.56 4.30
CA TYR A 233 -25.22 -8.79 5.45
C TYR A 233 -26.40 -7.92 5.02
N THR A 234 -27.59 -8.23 5.52
CA THR A 234 -28.73 -7.30 5.55
C THR A 234 -28.80 -6.66 6.93
N GLY A 235 -28.66 -5.34 6.98
CA GLY A 235 -28.89 -4.50 8.16
C GLY A 235 -28.98 -3.04 7.72
N GLU A 236 -30.15 -2.46 7.91
CA GLU A 236 -30.67 -1.23 7.29
C GLU A 236 -29.87 0.07 7.56
N GLY A 237 -29.76 0.90 6.52
CA GLY A 237 -29.56 2.34 6.67
C GLY A 237 -28.49 3.00 5.79
N GLY A 238 -28.72 3.11 4.47
CA GLY A 238 -27.97 4.05 3.61
C GLY A 238 -27.57 3.48 2.26
N VAL A 239 -28.12 4.05 1.19
CA VAL A 239 -27.95 3.67 -0.21
C VAL A 239 -26.47 3.75 -0.65
N LEU A 240 -25.84 2.61 -0.95
CA LEU A 240 -24.56 2.53 -1.68
C LEU A 240 -24.77 1.82 -3.03
N THR A 241 -25.53 2.44 -3.93
CA THR A 241 -25.75 1.92 -5.29
C THR A 241 -24.67 2.46 -6.23
N GLY A 242 -23.70 1.63 -6.61
CA GLY A 242 -22.80 1.92 -7.74
C GLY A 242 -21.39 1.33 -7.68
N TYR A 243 -20.91 0.91 -6.50
CA TYR A 243 -19.49 0.56 -6.32
C TYR A 243 -19.19 -0.94 -6.27
N GLY A 244 -20.16 -1.84 -6.36
CA GLY A 244 -19.91 -3.29 -6.24
C GLY A 244 -19.44 -3.74 -4.84
N PRO A 245 -19.09 -5.03 -4.67
CA PRO A 245 -18.83 -5.63 -3.35
C PRO A 245 -17.66 -5.02 -2.56
N SER A 246 -16.70 -4.36 -3.22
CA SER A 246 -15.55 -3.75 -2.54
C SER A 246 -15.80 -2.33 -2.01
N GLY A 247 -16.98 -1.76 -2.25
CA GLY A 247 -17.33 -0.40 -1.79
C GLY A 247 -16.57 0.74 -2.48
N PRO A 248 -16.80 2.00 -2.06
CA PRO A 248 -16.13 3.20 -2.58
C PRO A 248 -14.63 3.24 -2.20
N PRO A 249 -13.82 4.09 -2.85
CA PRO A 249 -12.39 4.21 -2.54
C PRO A 249 -12.20 4.93 -1.20
N PRO A 250 -11.05 4.72 -0.53
CA PRO A 250 -10.69 5.51 0.64
C PRO A 250 -10.66 7.03 0.34
N PRO A 251 -10.95 7.90 1.33
CA PRO A 251 -10.87 9.34 1.17
C PRO A 251 -9.45 9.81 0.87
N GLY A 252 -9.31 10.80 -0.03
CA GLY A 252 -8.01 11.30 -0.50
C GLY A 252 -7.48 10.43 -1.63
N GLY A 253 -7.40 10.97 -2.85
CA GLY A 253 -7.01 10.18 -4.02
C GLY A 253 -6.86 11.02 -5.27
N GLY A 254 -5.61 11.24 -5.66
CA GLY A 254 -5.21 11.80 -6.96
C GLY A 254 -4.09 10.96 -7.55
N PRO A 255 -3.65 11.25 -8.79
CA PRO A 255 -2.47 10.61 -9.37
C PRO A 255 -1.28 10.68 -8.41
N ALA A 256 -0.71 9.51 -8.09
CA ALA A 256 0.51 9.43 -7.29
C ALA A 256 1.72 9.91 -8.11
N PRO A 257 2.78 10.44 -7.47
CA PRO A 257 4.04 10.74 -8.15
C PRO A 257 4.59 9.53 -8.90
N THR A 258 5.25 9.76 -10.03
CA THR A 258 5.75 8.67 -10.90
C THR A 258 6.72 7.72 -10.20
N GLY A 259 7.53 8.23 -9.25
CA GLY A 259 8.42 7.44 -8.42
C GLY A 259 7.66 6.46 -7.51
N GLN A 260 6.60 6.94 -6.84
CA GLN A 260 5.78 6.11 -5.95
C GLN A 260 5.03 5.00 -6.73
N VAL A 261 4.50 5.32 -7.92
CA VAL A 261 3.89 4.31 -8.79
C VAL A 261 4.90 3.23 -9.17
N ARG A 262 6.15 3.62 -9.46
CA ARG A 262 7.22 2.69 -9.80
C ARG A 262 7.55 1.76 -8.62
N GLU A 263 7.61 2.28 -7.40
CA GLU A 263 7.83 1.46 -6.20
C GLU A 263 6.75 0.40 -6.00
N TRP A 264 5.47 0.75 -6.19
CA TRP A 264 4.38 -0.23 -6.12
C TRP A 264 4.48 -1.31 -7.20
N ILE A 265 4.90 -0.96 -8.41
CA ILE A 265 5.15 -1.93 -9.48
C ILE A 265 6.30 -2.87 -9.10
N GLU A 266 7.42 -2.32 -8.62
CA GLU A 266 8.59 -3.10 -8.22
C GLU A 266 8.24 -4.04 -7.05
N GLN A 267 7.45 -3.57 -6.08
CA GLN A 267 6.94 -4.38 -4.97
C GLN A 267 6.04 -5.51 -5.45
N ALA A 268 5.05 -5.23 -6.30
CA ALA A 268 4.15 -6.24 -6.85
C ALA A 268 4.91 -7.31 -7.66
N VAL A 269 5.86 -6.89 -8.50
CA VAL A 269 6.72 -7.81 -9.26
C VAL A 269 7.59 -8.66 -8.34
N ALA A 270 8.15 -8.08 -7.28
CA ALA A 270 8.94 -8.83 -6.30
C ALA A 270 8.09 -9.90 -5.57
N ILE A 271 6.85 -9.56 -5.19
CA ILE A 271 5.88 -10.49 -4.61
C ILE A 271 5.58 -11.62 -5.60
N LEU A 272 5.15 -11.28 -6.83
CA LEU A 272 4.83 -12.26 -7.86
C LEU A 272 6.01 -13.20 -8.18
N ARG A 273 7.24 -12.67 -8.19
CA ARG A 273 8.45 -13.49 -8.36
C ARG A 273 8.61 -14.53 -7.26
N ARG A 274 8.34 -14.17 -6.00
CA ARG A 274 8.36 -15.11 -4.86
C ARG A 274 7.27 -16.18 -4.99
N HIS A 275 6.14 -15.83 -5.61
CA HIS A 275 5.06 -16.77 -5.96
C HIS A 275 5.29 -17.54 -7.28
N GLY A 276 6.52 -17.56 -7.80
CA GLY A 276 6.90 -18.39 -8.94
C GLY A 276 6.54 -17.81 -10.32
N TYR A 277 6.12 -16.55 -10.40
CA TYR A 277 5.92 -15.90 -11.69
C TYR A 277 7.26 -15.50 -12.32
N PRO A 278 7.48 -15.84 -13.60
CA PRO A 278 8.74 -15.55 -14.28
C PRO A 278 8.88 -14.05 -14.62
N MET A 279 10.06 -13.49 -14.36
CA MET A 279 10.34 -12.06 -14.54
C MET A 279 10.12 -11.59 -15.99
N GLU A 280 10.42 -12.43 -16.98
CA GLU A 280 10.25 -12.12 -18.40
C GLU A 280 8.78 -11.88 -18.79
N LYS A 281 7.81 -12.31 -17.97
CA LYS A 281 6.39 -12.07 -18.21
C LYS A 281 5.86 -10.78 -17.56
N MET A 282 6.67 -10.12 -16.73
CA MET A 282 6.28 -9.01 -15.84
C MET A 282 7.13 -7.76 -16.08
N ASN A 283 7.26 -7.33 -17.34
CA ASN A 283 8.05 -6.16 -17.68
C ASN A 283 7.50 -4.90 -16.97
N ILE A 284 8.32 -4.30 -16.09
CA ILE A 284 7.95 -3.14 -15.26
C ILE A 284 7.51 -1.94 -16.10
N ASN A 285 8.18 -1.67 -17.22
CA ASN A 285 7.83 -0.53 -18.09
C ASN A 285 6.48 -0.74 -18.79
N ASP A 286 6.15 -1.98 -19.14
CA ASP A 286 4.85 -2.31 -19.74
C ASP A 286 3.72 -2.23 -18.70
N ILE A 287 3.97 -2.64 -17.45
CA ILE A 287 3.03 -2.45 -16.33
C ILE A 287 2.80 -0.95 -16.10
N TRP A 288 3.88 -0.16 -16.05
CA TRP A 288 3.78 1.30 -15.89
C TRP A 288 3.00 1.95 -17.04
N LEU A 289 3.20 1.49 -18.28
CA LEU A 289 2.49 2.00 -19.45
C LEU A 289 0.98 1.79 -19.32
N ILE A 290 0.56 0.59 -18.88
CA ILE A 290 -0.85 0.28 -18.58
C ILE A 290 -1.38 1.23 -17.52
N ILE A 291 -0.75 1.31 -16.35
CA ILE A 291 -1.21 2.14 -15.23
C ILE A 291 -1.39 3.60 -15.65
N ARG A 292 -0.42 4.14 -16.42
CA ARG A 292 -0.50 5.51 -16.91
C ARG A 292 -1.72 5.77 -17.80
N HIS A 293 -2.17 4.78 -18.58
CA HIS A 293 -3.31 4.92 -19.48
C HIS A 293 -4.64 4.55 -18.81
N GLU A 294 -4.64 3.59 -17.90
CA GLU A 294 -5.84 3.08 -17.23
C GLU A 294 -6.29 4.01 -16.09
N SER A 295 -5.36 4.49 -15.27
CA SER A 295 -5.68 5.25 -14.05
C SER A 295 -4.94 6.58 -13.93
N GLY A 296 -3.98 6.86 -14.83
CA GLY A 296 -3.08 8.00 -14.71
C GLY A 296 -2.15 7.91 -13.48
N GLY A 297 -2.04 6.73 -12.85
CA GLY A 297 -1.31 6.54 -11.60
C GLY A 297 -2.14 6.82 -10.34
N ASN A 298 -3.46 6.98 -10.44
CA ASN A 298 -4.33 7.16 -9.29
C ASN A 298 -4.81 5.79 -8.73
N PRO A 299 -4.40 5.38 -7.52
CA PRO A 299 -4.83 4.11 -6.92
C PRO A 299 -6.32 4.06 -6.58
N HIS A 300 -6.99 5.22 -6.52
CA HIS A 300 -8.42 5.35 -6.25
C HIS A 300 -9.22 5.68 -7.53
N ALA A 301 -8.65 5.45 -8.72
CA ALA A 301 -9.34 5.65 -9.99
C ALA A 301 -10.55 4.71 -10.15
N ILE A 302 -11.66 5.24 -10.68
CA ILE A 302 -12.90 4.49 -10.91
C ILE A 302 -13.46 4.85 -12.28
N ASN A 303 -13.78 3.84 -13.07
CA ASN A 303 -14.55 4.02 -14.29
C ASN A 303 -16.05 3.72 -14.04
N ASN A 304 -16.88 4.76 -14.08
CA ASN A 304 -18.33 4.65 -13.87
C ASN A 304 -19.17 4.69 -15.17
N TRP A 305 -18.53 4.68 -16.34
CA TRP A 305 -19.17 5.06 -17.61
C TRP A 305 -19.32 3.88 -18.57
N ASP A 306 -18.73 2.73 -18.24
CA ASP A 306 -18.72 1.54 -19.10
C ASP A 306 -19.83 0.53 -18.76
N SER A 307 -19.88 -0.55 -19.54
CA SER A 307 -20.85 -1.63 -19.35
C SER A 307 -20.67 -2.39 -18.02
N ASN A 308 -19.48 -2.36 -17.42
CA ASN A 308 -19.22 -2.99 -16.13
C ASN A 308 -19.79 -2.16 -14.98
N ALA A 309 -19.63 -0.83 -15.04
CA ALA A 309 -20.27 0.11 -14.13
C ALA A 309 -21.81 0.02 -14.21
N ALA A 310 -22.37 -0.07 -15.42
CA ALA A 310 -23.81 -0.30 -15.61
C ALA A 310 -24.30 -1.63 -15.01
N ARG A 311 -23.40 -2.62 -14.87
CA ARG A 311 -23.65 -3.92 -14.21
C ARG A 311 -23.33 -3.91 -12.71
N GLY A 312 -22.97 -2.76 -12.14
CA GLY A 312 -22.69 -2.60 -10.72
C GLY A 312 -21.31 -3.10 -10.26
N THR A 313 -20.38 -3.36 -11.18
CA THR A 313 -18.99 -3.78 -10.88
C THR A 313 -18.02 -2.90 -11.67
N PRO A 314 -17.88 -1.59 -11.36
CA PRO A 314 -17.01 -0.70 -12.11
C PRO A 314 -15.54 -1.14 -12.02
N SER A 315 -14.73 -0.74 -13.01
CA SER A 315 -13.28 -0.93 -12.98
C SER A 315 -12.62 0.03 -12.00
N LYS A 316 -11.62 -0.45 -11.26
CA LYS A 316 -11.04 0.24 -10.09
C LYS A 316 -9.52 0.08 -10.00
N GLY A 317 -8.89 1.09 -9.40
CA GLY A 317 -7.48 1.09 -9.04
C GLY A 317 -6.52 1.20 -10.22
N LEU A 318 -5.22 0.98 -9.96
CA LEU A 318 -4.15 1.31 -10.89
C LEU A 318 -4.25 0.60 -12.25
N MET A 319 -4.59 -0.68 -12.23
CA MET A 319 -4.74 -1.57 -13.38
C MET A 319 -6.20 -1.68 -13.86
N GLN A 320 -7.12 -0.89 -13.29
CA GLN A 320 -8.54 -0.85 -13.65
C GLN A 320 -9.21 -2.23 -13.67
N THR A 321 -9.01 -3.03 -12.62
CA THR A 321 -9.70 -4.33 -12.47
C THR A 321 -11.12 -4.15 -11.95
N ILE A 322 -12.06 -4.96 -12.43
CA ILE A 322 -13.41 -5.11 -11.83
C ILE A 322 -13.37 -6.12 -10.67
N ASP A 323 -14.31 -6.05 -9.71
CA ASP A 323 -14.33 -6.94 -8.54
C ASP A 323 -14.22 -8.44 -8.88
N PRO A 324 -14.95 -8.99 -9.87
CA PRO A 324 -14.82 -10.40 -10.22
C PRO A 324 -13.42 -10.77 -10.75
N THR A 325 -12.81 -9.89 -11.53
CA THR A 325 -11.45 -10.08 -12.07
C THR A 325 -10.43 -9.98 -10.96
N PHE A 326 -10.52 -8.93 -10.14
CA PHE A 326 -9.65 -8.74 -9.00
C PHE A 326 -9.71 -9.94 -8.05
N ASN A 327 -10.91 -10.36 -7.64
CA ASN A 327 -11.07 -11.49 -6.72
C ASN A 327 -10.52 -12.81 -7.27
N ARG A 328 -10.62 -13.02 -8.58
CA ARG A 328 -10.08 -14.22 -9.24
C ARG A 328 -8.56 -14.21 -9.33
N TRP A 329 -7.96 -13.05 -9.59
CA TRP A 329 -6.53 -12.92 -9.89
C TRP A 329 -5.69 -12.32 -8.76
N ALA A 330 -6.32 -11.86 -7.69
CA ALA A 330 -5.67 -11.51 -6.43
C ALA A 330 -4.89 -12.71 -5.89
N LEU A 331 -3.70 -12.45 -5.34
CA LEU A 331 -3.01 -13.46 -4.54
C LEU A 331 -3.74 -13.62 -3.19
N PRO A 332 -3.58 -14.76 -2.49
CA PRO A 332 -3.85 -14.81 -1.05
C PRO A 332 -3.14 -13.64 -0.34
N GLY A 333 -3.76 -13.05 0.69
CA GLY A 333 -3.22 -11.87 1.37
C GLY A 333 -3.32 -10.53 0.62
N HIS A 334 -3.65 -10.53 -0.67
CA HIS A 334 -3.73 -9.33 -1.52
C HIS A 334 -5.16 -9.06 -2.00
N ARG A 335 -6.05 -8.73 -1.06
CA ARG A 335 -7.52 -8.70 -1.25
C ARG A 335 -8.14 -7.31 -1.22
N ASP A 336 -7.32 -6.26 -1.13
CA ASP A 336 -7.82 -4.89 -1.21
C ASP A 336 -7.67 -4.34 -2.64
N ILE A 337 -8.79 -4.15 -3.34
CA ILE A 337 -8.77 -3.63 -4.72
C ILE A 337 -8.28 -2.19 -4.82
N TRP A 338 -8.34 -1.43 -3.73
CA TRP A 338 -7.86 -0.05 -3.63
C TRP A 338 -6.39 0.03 -3.23
N ASN A 339 -5.83 -1.05 -2.68
CA ASN A 339 -4.40 -1.14 -2.43
C ASN A 339 -3.66 -1.19 -3.78
N PRO A 340 -2.71 -0.26 -4.04
CA PRO A 340 -2.04 -0.18 -5.33
C PRO A 340 -1.26 -1.44 -5.68
N VAL A 341 -0.62 -2.08 -4.70
CA VAL A 341 0.19 -3.29 -4.90
C VAL A 341 -0.69 -4.49 -5.20
N ASP A 342 -1.78 -4.66 -4.45
CA ASP A 342 -2.76 -5.74 -4.67
C ASP A 342 -3.43 -5.63 -6.04
N ASN A 343 -3.79 -4.41 -6.44
CA ASN A 343 -4.40 -4.13 -7.73
C ASN A 343 -3.43 -4.46 -8.89
N ILE A 344 -2.14 -4.12 -8.73
CA ILE A 344 -1.10 -4.49 -9.70
C ILE A 344 -0.92 -6.01 -9.75
N ILE A 345 -0.87 -6.69 -8.59
CA ILE A 345 -0.77 -8.15 -8.50
C ILE A 345 -1.89 -8.82 -9.29
N ALA A 346 -3.14 -8.41 -9.05
CA ALA A 346 -4.30 -8.99 -9.74
C ALA A 346 -4.28 -8.69 -11.25
N GLY A 347 -3.98 -7.44 -11.64
CA GLY A 347 -3.91 -7.03 -13.04
C GLY A 347 -2.81 -7.76 -13.82
N VAL A 348 -1.61 -7.91 -13.23
CA VAL A 348 -0.49 -8.63 -13.85
C VAL A 348 -0.80 -10.11 -14.00
N ARG A 349 -1.37 -10.76 -12.98
CA ARG A 349 -1.75 -12.17 -13.06
C ARG A 349 -2.82 -12.42 -14.13
N TYR A 350 -3.82 -11.53 -14.22
CA TYR A 350 -4.79 -11.55 -15.31
C TYR A 350 -4.13 -11.42 -16.69
N ALA A 351 -3.21 -10.46 -16.85
CA ALA A 351 -2.53 -10.22 -18.11
C ALA A 351 -1.66 -11.43 -18.54
N ILE A 352 -0.96 -12.04 -17.58
CA ILE A 352 -0.15 -13.24 -17.83
C ILE A 352 -1.02 -14.41 -18.25
N GLU A 353 -2.14 -14.66 -17.57
CA GLU A 353 -3.00 -15.77 -17.95
C GLU A 353 -3.62 -15.55 -19.33
N ARG A 354 -4.16 -14.35 -19.57
CA ARG A 354 -4.95 -14.07 -20.77
C ARG A 354 -4.12 -13.84 -22.02
N TYR A 355 -2.94 -13.24 -21.87
CA TYR A 355 -2.09 -12.81 -23.00
C TYR A 355 -0.69 -13.46 -22.98
N GLY A 356 -0.38 -14.27 -21.97
CA GLY A 356 0.92 -14.94 -21.82
C GLY A 356 2.02 -14.08 -21.20
N SER A 357 1.90 -12.74 -21.24
CA SER A 357 2.75 -11.77 -20.56
C SER A 357 2.09 -10.38 -20.54
N VAL A 358 2.54 -9.48 -19.67
CA VAL A 358 2.10 -8.08 -19.70
C VAL A 358 2.46 -7.41 -21.02
N SER A 359 3.60 -7.75 -21.62
CA SER A 359 4.05 -7.23 -22.91
C SER A 359 3.12 -7.56 -24.08
N ASN A 360 2.29 -8.59 -23.94
CA ASN A 360 1.35 -9.05 -24.97
C ASN A 360 -0.06 -8.46 -24.82
N VAL A 361 -0.28 -7.60 -23.83
CA VAL A 361 -1.56 -6.89 -23.67
C VAL A 361 -1.81 -6.04 -24.92
N PRO A 362 -3.03 -6.07 -25.53
CA PRO A 362 -3.30 -5.36 -26.79
C PRO A 362 -2.95 -3.88 -26.77
N GLY A 363 -3.19 -3.18 -25.66
CA GLY A 363 -2.79 -1.77 -25.52
C GLY A 363 -1.28 -1.55 -25.52
N VAL A 364 -0.52 -2.45 -24.89
CA VAL A 364 0.95 -2.39 -24.87
C VAL A 364 1.50 -2.67 -26.28
N ILE A 365 0.98 -3.71 -26.96
CA ILE A 365 1.33 -4.00 -28.35
C ILE A 365 0.99 -2.81 -29.25
N GLY A 366 -0.19 -2.22 -29.08
CA GLY A 366 -0.66 -1.09 -29.88
C GLY A 366 0.23 0.14 -29.74
N VAL A 367 0.70 0.46 -28.52
CA VAL A 367 1.69 1.52 -28.30
C VAL A 367 3.02 1.18 -28.96
N LYS A 368 3.52 -0.05 -28.80
CA LYS A 368 4.80 -0.50 -29.41
C LYS A 368 4.77 -0.48 -30.93
N ASN A 369 3.61 -0.70 -31.54
CA ASN A 369 3.40 -0.70 -32.99
C ASN A 369 2.87 0.63 -33.55
N GLY A 370 2.74 1.67 -32.72
CA GLY A 370 2.31 3.01 -33.14
C GLY A 370 0.82 3.17 -33.45
N THR A 371 -0.03 2.20 -33.08
CA THR A 371 -1.49 2.24 -33.32
C THR A 371 -2.30 2.83 -32.15
N GLY A 372 -1.62 3.22 -31.06
CA GLY A 372 -2.23 3.77 -29.84
C GLY A 372 -2.67 2.70 -28.83
N TYR A 373 -2.90 3.14 -27.58
CA TYR A 373 -3.30 2.27 -26.48
C TYR A 373 -4.77 1.89 -26.55
N ARG A 374 -5.09 0.63 -26.20
CA ARG A 374 -6.45 0.10 -26.01
C ARG A 374 -6.47 -0.69 -24.70
N GLY A 375 -7.35 -0.34 -23.78
CA GLY A 375 -7.56 -1.09 -22.54
C GLY A 375 -8.06 -2.52 -22.80
N TYR A 376 -8.00 -3.38 -21.78
CA TYR A 376 -8.21 -4.83 -21.90
C TYR A 376 -9.46 -5.39 -21.23
#